data_AF-A0A967AIP1-F1
#
_entry.id   AF-A0A967AIP1-F1
#
_cell.length_a   1.000
_cell.length_b   1.000
_cell.length_c   1.000
_cell.angle_alpha   90.00
_cell.angle_beta   90.00
_cell.angle_gamma   90.00
#
_symmetry.space_group_name_H-M   'P 1'
#
loop_
_entity.id
_entity.type
_entity.pdbx_description
1 polymer ?
#
loop_
_entity_poly.entity_id
_entity_poly.type
_entity_poly.pdbx_seq_one_letter_code
_entity_poly.pdbx_strand_id
1 'polypeptide(L)'
;MKLGSERAAGFWTPRPPSLDAVLVRLESLSRQPTFALQREIALARMLRPYLGGGVGRIVAPFAQETDLADLSLLCDFYPEDGQLTLIEQLRDVITEHIPDEERQWLDPLKHSYLDLLELTATPKPGEELTLRSLGDRTLFVVPGVESLNDAAVGQVLLARVVRNPVAGESDDAVWSGGGLILSPADAKALLDITAEWRREMEISSGSFALGEWREFAKRFGHMLLWAFAQLRMDALMDAVVHIRYRRPDGQPYLYAVALYDHHEYRFFVDGLSEVSDLEAGKTEPLFGRSGLAESFPPARTWVQRDRSGGSDLIVARVTLTSSQLMVECDGPERLDRIKHRLAATFGFSLHFRGEILTPPVRQLSVAELRSGEPVILVVTKEEDCRLLSQFLEKAYLEWSDQPHLALGRETPRHAAASPALRGKVVDLIEEMEQHDLGRQRYGQIAFNYNRLRGQVGVEEKPE
;
A
#
# COMPACT_ATOMS: atom_id res chain seq x y z
N MET A 1 -10.71 3.68 -3.57
CA MET A 1 -9.93 2.42 -3.59
C MET A 1 -10.18 1.50 -4.80
N LYS A 2 -11.15 1.76 -5.72
CA LYS A 2 -11.38 0.92 -6.91
C LYS A 2 -10.12 0.68 -7.77
N LEU A 3 -9.27 1.71 -7.90
CA LEU A 3 -8.02 1.63 -8.66
C LEU A 3 -7.01 0.60 -8.11
N GLY A 4 -7.10 0.23 -6.83
CA GLY A 4 -6.19 -0.72 -6.18
C GLY A 4 -6.53 -2.19 -6.41
N SER A 5 -7.66 -2.53 -7.04
CA SER A 5 -8.09 -3.91 -7.25
C SER A 5 -8.20 -4.27 -8.72
N GLU A 6 -7.37 -5.23 -9.16
CA GLU A 6 -7.36 -5.74 -10.55
C GLU A 6 -8.74 -6.24 -11.01
N ARG A 7 -9.45 -6.94 -10.12
CA ARG A 7 -10.81 -7.48 -10.38
C ARG A 7 -11.87 -6.40 -10.54
N ALA A 8 -11.65 -5.21 -9.98
CA ALA A 8 -12.61 -4.11 -10.05
C ALA A 8 -12.29 -3.11 -11.16
N ALA A 9 -11.03 -3.08 -11.61
CA ALA A 9 -10.51 -2.05 -12.50
C ALA A 9 -10.34 -2.51 -13.95
N GLY A 10 -10.44 -3.80 -14.29
CA GLY A 10 -10.17 -4.29 -15.65
C GLY A 10 -11.29 -5.10 -16.28
N PHE A 11 -11.31 -5.16 -17.60
CA PHE A 11 -12.13 -6.07 -18.40
C PHE A 11 -11.33 -6.71 -19.54
N TRP A 12 -11.85 -7.82 -20.06
CA TRP A 12 -11.30 -8.53 -21.21
C TRP A 12 -12.39 -8.74 -22.25
N THR A 13 -12.02 -8.68 -23.52
CA THR A 13 -12.91 -9.00 -24.63
C THR A 13 -12.21 -9.94 -25.61
N PRO A 14 -12.96 -10.84 -26.26
CA PRO A 14 -12.43 -11.54 -27.41
C PRO A 14 -12.17 -10.53 -28.55
N ARG A 15 -11.18 -10.85 -29.39
CA ARG A 15 -10.84 -10.11 -30.61
C ARG A 15 -11.35 -10.89 -31.82
N PRO A 16 -11.64 -10.24 -32.96
CA PRO A 16 -11.86 -10.96 -34.21
C PRO A 16 -10.66 -11.87 -34.54
N PRO A 17 -10.87 -13.11 -35.04
CA PRO A 17 -9.77 -14.06 -35.26
C PRO A 17 -8.66 -13.54 -36.18
N SER A 18 -9.01 -12.80 -37.24
CA SER A 18 -8.03 -12.20 -38.16
C SER A 18 -7.25 -11.06 -37.53
N LEU A 19 -7.86 -10.28 -36.63
CA LEU A 19 -7.15 -9.26 -35.86
C LEU A 19 -6.17 -9.91 -34.87
N ASP A 20 -6.62 -10.96 -34.17
CA ASP A 20 -5.77 -11.67 -33.21
C ASP A 20 -4.57 -12.34 -33.89
N ALA A 21 -4.77 -12.95 -35.07
CA ALA A 21 -3.69 -13.52 -35.87
C ALA A 21 -2.61 -12.48 -36.24
N VAL A 22 -3.01 -11.27 -36.64
CA VAL A 22 -2.07 -10.17 -36.93
C VAL A 22 -1.29 -9.76 -35.68
N LEU A 23 -1.97 -9.61 -34.54
CA LEU A 23 -1.30 -9.26 -33.27
C LEU A 23 -0.33 -10.35 -32.81
N VAL A 24 -0.68 -11.63 -32.98
CA VAL A 24 0.23 -12.76 -32.69
C VAL A 24 1.47 -12.72 -33.58
N ARG A 25 1.33 -12.39 -34.87
CA ARG A 25 2.48 -12.21 -35.78
C ARG A 25 3.38 -11.05 -35.36
N LEU A 26 2.79 -9.90 -35.03
CA LEU A 26 3.54 -8.73 -34.53
C LEU A 26 4.26 -9.04 -33.21
N GLU A 27 3.61 -9.77 -32.30
CA GLU A 27 4.21 -10.21 -31.04
C GLU A 27 5.38 -11.15 -31.30
N SER A 28 5.23 -12.13 -32.19
CA SER A 28 6.31 -13.03 -32.60
C SER A 28 7.50 -12.26 -33.19
N LEU A 29 7.23 -11.29 -34.06
CA LEU A 29 8.25 -10.42 -34.66
C LEU A 29 8.99 -9.60 -33.60
N SER A 30 8.27 -9.02 -32.65
CA SER A 30 8.86 -8.21 -31.56
C SER A 30 9.80 -9.00 -30.64
N ARG A 31 9.65 -10.33 -30.58
CA ARG A 31 10.49 -11.24 -29.78
C ARG A 31 11.74 -11.69 -30.51
N GLN A 32 11.90 -11.35 -31.79
CA GLN A 32 13.11 -11.68 -32.53
C GLN A 32 14.31 -10.91 -31.96
N PRO A 33 15.54 -11.47 -32.00
CA PRO A 33 16.72 -10.83 -31.43
C PRO A 33 16.99 -9.41 -31.95
N THR A 34 16.61 -9.13 -33.21
CA THR A 34 16.75 -7.80 -33.84
C THR A 34 15.88 -6.73 -33.18
N PHE A 35 14.75 -7.11 -32.60
CA PHE A 35 13.79 -6.21 -31.95
C PHE A 35 13.87 -6.25 -30.41
N ALA A 36 14.70 -7.13 -29.84
CA ALA A 36 14.75 -7.34 -28.39
C ALA A 36 15.04 -6.05 -27.60
N LEU A 37 16.03 -5.25 -28.04
CA LEU A 37 16.37 -3.98 -27.39
C LEU A 37 15.23 -2.95 -27.51
N GLN A 38 14.61 -2.86 -28.68
CA GLN A 38 13.50 -1.94 -28.91
C GLN A 38 12.28 -2.31 -28.07
N ARG A 39 11.96 -3.60 -27.98
CA ARG A 39 10.91 -4.13 -27.10
C ARG A 39 11.19 -3.77 -25.65
N GLU A 40 12.42 -3.96 -25.18
CA GLU A 40 12.82 -3.59 -23.82
C GLU A 40 12.64 -2.09 -23.57
N ILE A 41 13.14 -1.23 -24.47
CA ILE A 41 13.01 0.23 -24.36
C ILE A 41 11.53 0.66 -24.37
N ALA A 42 10.72 0.10 -25.26
CA ALA A 42 9.30 0.43 -25.38
C ALA A 42 8.52 0.07 -24.12
N LEU A 43 8.69 -1.16 -23.61
CA LEU A 43 8.01 -1.61 -22.40
C LEU A 43 8.52 -0.86 -21.17
N ALA A 44 9.83 -0.60 -21.09
CA ALA A 44 10.41 0.20 -20.02
C ALA A 44 9.86 1.64 -20.01
N ARG A 45 9.60 2.20 -21.20
CA ARG A 45 8.92 3.48 -21.34
C ARG A 45 7.47 3.37 -20.88
N MET A 46 6.70 2.42 -21.38
CA MET A 46 5.25 2.32 -21.11
C MET A 46 4.95 1.99 -19.65
N LEU A 47 5.75 1.14 -19.03
CA LEU A 47 5.59 0.71 -17.64
C LEU A 47 6.55 1.44 -16.68
N ARG A 48 7.15 2.56 -17.09
CA ARG A 48 8.09 3.36 -16.30
C ARG A 48 7.68 3.57 -14.83
N PRO A 49 6.41 3.89 -14.48
CA PRO A 49 6.02 4.09 -13.08
C PRO A 49 6.34 2.88 -12.18
N TYR A 50 6.29 1.67 -12.73
CA TYR A 50 6.56 0.41 -12.01
C TYR A 50 8.04 0.04 -11.94
N LEU A 51 8.88 0.67 -12.76
CA LEU A 51 10.32 0.40 -12.82
C LEU A 51 11.14 1.38 -11.98
N GLY A 52 10.57 2.55 -11.65
CA GLY A 52 11.21 3.57 -10.83
C GLY A 52 11.47 3.16 -9.38
N GLY A 53 12.43 3.84 -8.72
CA GLY A 53 12.70 3.66 -7.29
C GLY A 53 11.54 4.19 -6.43
N GLY A 54 11.23 3.49 -5.33
CA GLY A 54 10.13 3.82 -4.42
C GLY A 54 8.95 2.85 -4.49
N VAL A 55 7.72 3.38 -4.50
CA VAL A 55 6.45 2.61 -4.49
C VAL A 55 6.27 1.74 -5.74
N GLY A 56 6.86 2.12 -6.88
CA GLY A 56 6.80 1.35 -8.12
C GLY A 56 7.30 -0.09 -8.01
N ARG A 57 8.27 -0.37 -7.12
CA ARG A 57 8.74 -1.74 -6.84
C ARG A 57 7.80 -2.55 -5.94
N ILE A 58 6.90 -1.88 -5.23
CA ILE A 58 6.00 -2.50 -4.25
C ILE A 58 4.74 -2.99 -4.96
N VAL A 59 4.35 -2.35 -6.06
CA VAL A 59 3.09 -2.62 -6.77
C VAL A 59 3.37 -3.04 -8.20
N ALA A 60 3.01 -4.28 -8.56
CA ALA A 60 3.09 -4.77 -9.93
C ALA A 60 1.96 -4.17 -10.81
N PRO A 61 2.19 -3.94 -12.11
CA PRO A 61 1.13 -3.55 -13.05
C PRO A 61 0.03 -4.62 -13.11
N PHE A 62 -1.21 -4.20 -13.37
CA PHE A 62 -2.28 -5.14 -13.69
C PHE A 62 -2.04 -5.84 -15.04
N ALA A 63 -2.65 -7.00 -15.23
CA ALA A 63 -2.57 -7.71 -16.50
C ALA A 63 -3.09 -6.85 -17.67
N GLN A 64 -4.15 -6.04 -17.46
CA GLN A 64 -4.67 -5.12 -18.47
C GLN A 64 -3.73 -3.95 -18.76
N GLU A 65 -3.01 -3.43 -17.76
CA GLU A 65 -1.98 -2.39 -18.01
C GLU A 65 -0.84 -2.95 -18.86
N THR A 66 -0.49 -4.21 -18.63
CA THR A 66 0.54 -4.93 -19.40
C THR A 66 0.07 -5.18 -20.84
N ASP A 67 -1.17 -5.62 -21.06
CA ASP A 67 -1.75 -5.80 -22.40
C ASP A 67 -1.85 -4.47 -23.17
N LEU A 68 -2.26 -3.38 -22.51
CA LEU A 68 -2.28 -2.05 -23.13
C LEU A 68 -0.87 -1.53 -23.45
N ALA A 69 0.13 -1.84 -22.62
CA ALA A 69 1.53 -1.54 -22.89
C ALA A 69 2.05 -2.36 -24.09
N ASP A 70 1.78 -3.66 -24.13
CA ASP A 70 2.12 -4.51 -25.28
C ASP A 70 1.48 -3.99 -26.57
N LEU A 71 0.18 -3.67 -26.56
CA LEU A 71 -0.50 -3.08 -27.72
C LEU A 71 0.13 -1.76 -28.17
N SER A 72 0.58 -0.93 -27.23
CA SER A 72 1.26 0.32 -27.54
C SER A 72 2.65 0.07 -28.13
N LEU A 73 3.38 -0.96 -27.69
CA LEU A 73 4.62 -1.40 -28.34
C LEU A 73 4.34 -1.84 -29.79
N LEU A 74 3.33 -2.69 -29.99
CA LEU A 74 3.04 -3.26 -31.31
C LEU A 74 2.56 -2.21 -32.31
N CYS A 75 1.79 -1.20 -31.85
CA CYS A 75 1.09 -0.28 -32.74
C CYS A 75 1.67 1.13 -32.80
N ASP A 76 2.34 1.60 -31.75
CA ASP A 76 2.67 3.02 -31.56
C ASP A 76 4.17 3.30 -31.37
N PHE A 77 4.97 2.28 -31.05
CA PHE A 77 6.39 2.48 -30.79
C PHE A 77 7.15 2.74 -32.09
N TYR A 78 7.80 3.91 -32.15
CA TYR A 78 8.70 4.30 -33.23
C TYR A 78 10.16 4.14 -32.77
N PRO A 79 10.94 3.24 -33.40
CA PRO A 79 12.35 3.09 -33.08
C PRO A 79 13.15 4.37 -33.38
N GLU A 80 14.01 4.78 -32.45
CA GLU A 80 14.87 5.97 -32.60
C GLU A 80 16.14 5.69 -33.41
N ASP A 81 16.45 4.42 -33.66
CA ASP A 81 17.59 3.94 -34.43
C ASP A 81 17.35 3.93 -35.96
N GLY A 82 16.18 4.40 -36.41
CA GLY A 82 15.79 4.47 -37.82
C GLY A 82 15.25 3.16 -38.39
N GLN A 83 15.04 2.12 -37.58
CA GLN A 83 14.36 0.91 -38.02
C GLN A 83 12.87 1.17 -38.28
N LEU A 84 12.28 0.34 -39.15
CA LEU A 84 10.84 0.34 -39.43
C LEU A 84 10.06 -0.08 -38.17
N THR A 85 8.84 0.44 -38.03
CA THR A 85 7.92 -0.04 -37.00
C THR A 85 7.56 -1.51 -37.24
N LEU A 86 7.10 -2.23 -36.20
CA LEU A 86 6.71 -3.65 -36.33
C LEU A 86 5.64 -3.86 -37.41
N ILE A 87 4.67 -2.95 -37.52
CA ILE A 87 3.64 -2.98 -38.57
C ILE A 87 4.26 -2.80 -39.95
N GLU A 88 5.18 -1.85 -40.12
CA GLU A 88 5.86 -1.62 -41.40
C GLU A 88 6.77 -2.79 -41.77
N GLN A 89 7.47 -3.37 -40.80
CA GLN A 89 8.30 -4.55 -41.01
C GLN A 89 7.46 -5.75 -41.47
N LEU A 90 6.31 -6.00 -40.83
CA LEU A 90 5.39 -7.06 -41.21
C LEU A 90 4.78 -6.83 -42.60
N ARG A 91 4.46 -5.57 -42.94
CA ARG A 91 3.83 -5.21 -44.23
C ARG A 91 4.81 -5.21 -45.40
N ASP A 92 6.02 -4.68 -45.20
CA ASP A 92 6.93 -4.28 -46.28
C ASP A 92 8.17 -5.18 -46.41
N VAL A 93 8.54 -5.92 -45.35
CA VAL A 93 9.80 -6.69 -45.33
C VAL A 93 9.57 -8.19 -45.23
N ILE A 94 8.55 -8.64 -44.50
CA ILE A 94 8.27 -10.07 -44.37
C ILE A 94 7.71 -10.61 -45.69
N THR A 95 8.43 -11.57 -46.27
CA THR A 95 8.08 -12.24 -47.54
C THR A 95 7.04 -13.34 -47.36
N GLU A 96 6.67 -13.67 -46.12
CA GLU A 96 5.61 -14.62 -45.81
C GLU A 96 4.26 -14.09 -46.31
N HIS A 97 3.47 -14.96 -46.91
CA HIS A 97 2.14 -14.59 -47.40
C HIS A 97 1.21 -14.31 -46.20
N ILE A 98 0.82 -13.05 -46.04
CA ILE A 98 -0.22 -12.63 -45.09
C ILE A 98 -1.57 -12.72 -45.81
N PRO A 99 -2.54 -13.50 -45.31
CA PRO A 99 -3.88 -13.57 -45.87
C PRO A 99 -4.54 -12.18 -45.98
N ASP A 100 -5.36 -11.96 -47.02
CA ASP A 100 -6.01 -10.66 -47.23
C ASP A 100 -6.88 -10.23 -46.03
N GLU A 101 -7.53 -11.19 -45.38
CA GLU A 101 -8.33 -10.99 -44.17
C GLU A 101 -7.51 -10.46 -42.98
N GLU A 102 -6.22 -10.80 -42.90
CA GLU A 102 -5.27 -10.29 -41.91
C GLU A 102 -4.71 -8.94 -42.38
N ARG A 103 -4.32 -8.84 -43.65
CA ARG A 103 -3.68 -7.65 -44.24
C ARG A 103 -4.54 -6.39 -44.10
N GLN A 104 -5.86 -6.51 -44.23
CA GLN A 104 -6.80 -5.39 -44.09
C GLN A 104 -6.77 -4.74 -42.70
N TRP A 105 -6.27 -5.42 -41.66
CA TRP A 105 -6.19 -4.87 -40.30
C TRP A 105 -4.95 -4.02 -40.04
N LEU A 106 -3.89 -4.16 -40.85
CA LEU A 106 -2.61 -3.47 -40.60
C LEU A 106 -2.75 -1.95 -40.62
N ASP A 107 -3.56 -1.40 -41.54
CA ASP A 107 -3.76 0.03 -41.64
C ASP A 107 -4.68 0.59 -40.51
N PRO A 108 -5.84 0.00 -40.22
CA PRO A 108 -6.63 0.36 -39.03
C PRO A 108 -5.83 0.26 -37.72
N LEU A 109 -5.00 -0.77 -37.56
CA LEU A 109 -4.12 -0.93 -36.39
C LEU A 109 -3.10 0.20 -36.30
N LYS A 110 -2.41 0.52 -37.41
CA LYS A 110 -1.47 1.65 -37.49
C LYS A 110 -2.14 2.97 -37.11
N HIS A 111 -3.42 3.12 -37.40
CA HIS A 111 -4.18 4.35 -37.17
C HIS A 111 -4.93 4.40 -35.85
N SER A 112 -5.00 3.28 -35.12
CA SER A 112 -5.55 3.18 -33.76
C SER A 112 -4.62 3.78 -32.71
N TYR A 113 -5.18 4.15 -31.56
CA TYR A 113 -4.46 4.72 -30.42
C TYR A 113 -5.17 4.36 -29.10
N LEU A 114 -4.43 4.46 -28.00
CA LEU A 114 -4.97 4.33 -26.65
C LEU A 114 -5.78 5.58 -26.29
N ASP A 115 -6.99 5.41 -25.75
CA ASP A 115 -7.88 6.54 -25.45
C ASP A 115 -8.73 6.34 -24.20
N LEU A 116 -9.30 7.44 -23.72
CA LEU A 116 -10.35 7.48 -22.71
C LEU A 116 -11.72 7.57 -23.38
N LEU A 117 -12.48 6.48 -23.28
CA LEU A 117 -13.73 6.26 -23.97
C LEU A 117 -14.88 6.29 -22.97
N GLU A 118 -15.79 7.25 -23.14
CA GLU A 118 -16.98 7.40 -22.31
C GLU A 118 -18.15 6.60 -22.89
N LEU A 119 -18.83 5.82 -22.06
CA LEU A 119 -20.10 5.17 -22.40
C LEU A 119 -21.21 6.21 -22.51
N THR A 120 -21.77 6.36 -23.71
CA THR A 120 -22.81 7.37 -23.99
C THR A 120 -24.23 6.86 -23.80
N ALA A 121 -24.42 5.54 -23.78
CA ALA A 121 -25.70 4.88 -23.60
C ALA A 121 -25.58 3.75 -22.58
N THR A 122 -26.70 3.40 -21.94
CA THR A 122 -26.75 2.29 -20.98
C THR A 122 -26.48 0.98 -21.72
N PRO A 123 -25.46 0.20 -21.33
CA PRO A 123 -25.19 -1.12 -21.88
C PRO A 123 -26.42 -2.01 -21.74
N LYS A 124 -26.75 -2.75 -22.79
CA LYS A 124 -27.73 -3.82 -22.75
C LYS A 124 -27.05 -5.13 -23.13
N PRO A 125 -27.38 -6.25 -22.45
CA PRO A 125 -26.75 -7.53 -22.74
C PRO A 125 -26.90 -7.92 -24.22
N GLY A 126 -25.78 -8.13 -24.90
CA GLY A 126 -25.73 -8.56 -26.30
C GLY A 126 -25.97 -7.45 -27.33
N GLU A 127 -26.18 -6.19 -26.92
CA GLU A 127 -26.24 -5.04 -27.82
C GLU A 127 -24.86 -4.38 -27.98
N GLU A 128 -24.70 -3.60 -29.05
CA GLU A 128 -23.51 -2.79 -29.29
C GLU A 128 -23.41 -1.63 -28.28
N LEU A 129 -22.18 -1.20 -28.02
CA LEU A 129 -21.86 -0.09 -27.13
C LEU A 129 -21.43 1.11 -27.96
N THR A 130 -22.00 2.28 -27.64
CA THR A 130 -21.57 3.55 -28.22
C THR A 130 -20.63 4.27 -27.27
N LEU A 131 -19.38 4.41 -27.70
CA LEU A 131 -18.31 5.04 -26.98
C LEU A 131 -17.97 6.39 -27.59
N ARG A 132 -17.59 7.36 -26.75
CA ARG A 132 -17.11 8.66 -27.19
C ARG A 132 -15.72 8.94 -26.63
N SER A 133 -14.78 9.27 -27.50
CA SER A 133 -13.47 9.79 -27.08
C SER A 133 -13.65 11.05 -26.23
N LEU A 134 -13.02 11.09 -25.06
CA LEU A 134 -12.97 12.30 -24.26
C LEU A 134 -11.99 13.34 -24.83
N GLY A 135 -11.02 12.91 -25.65
CA GLY A 135 -10.02 13.78 -26.22
C GLY A 135 -10.46 14.53 -27.47
N ASP A 136 -11.06 13.83 -28.44
CA ASP A 136 -11.48 14.42 -29.72
C ASP A 136 -12.98 14.31 -30.03
N ARG A 137 -13.77 13.71 -29.13
CA ARG A 137 -15.22 13.49 -29.29
C ARG A 137 -15.62 12.54 -30.41
N THR A 138 -14.67 11.82 -31.00
CA THR A 138 -14.95 10.76 -31.98
C THR A 138 -15.84 9.70 -31.37
N LEU A 139 -16.83 9.23 -32.13
CA LEU A 139 -17.73 8.16 -31.75
C LEU A 139 -17.21 6.82 -32.28
N PHE A 140 -17.44 5.77 -31.50
CA PHE A 140 -17.15 4.40 -31.88
C PHE A 140 -18.33 3.52 -31.48
N VAL A 141 -18.72 2.61 -32.36
CA VAL A 141 -19.69 1.55 -32.09
C VAL A 141 -18.93 0.25 -32.00
N VAL A 142 -18.98 -0.41 -30.84
CA VAL A 142 -18.21 -1.64 -30.57
C VAL A 142 -19.10 -2.76 -30.06
N PRO A 143 -18.72 -4.03 -30.22
CA PRO A 143 -19.47 -5.15 -29.66
C PRO A 143 -19.64 -5.04 -28.14
N GLY A 144 -20.83 -5.41 -27.63
CA GLY A 144 -21.11 -5.50 -26.20
C GLY A 144 -20.21 -6.48 -25.45
N VAL A 145 -19.93 -6.16 -24.18
CA VAL A 145 -19.08 -6.97 -23.30
C VAL A 145 -19.84 -7.25 -22.01
N GLU A 146 -19.92 -8.52 -21.61
CA GLU A 146 -20.71 -8.93 -20.43
C GLU A 146 -20.26 -8.23 -19.14
N SER A 147 -18.96 -8.02 -18.97
CA SER A 147 -18.37 -7.34 -17.80
C SER A 147 -18.74 -5.85 -17.72
N LEU A 148 -19.26 -5.27 -18.80
CA LEU A 148 -19.72 -3.88 -18.87
C LEU A 148 -21.25 -3.77 -18.79
N ASN A 149 -22.00 -4.87 -18.65
CA ASN A 149 -23.47 -4.81 -18.58
C ASN A 149 -24.01 -3.97 -17.41
N ASP A 150 -23.27 -3.91 -16.30
CA ASP A 150 -23.62 -3.11 -15.11
C ASP A 150 -23.01 -1.69 -15.14
N ALA A 151 -22.32 -1.31 -16.23
CA ALA A 151 -21.70 0.01 -16.33
C ALA A 151 -22.77 1.10 -16.55
N ALA A 152 -22.61 2.22 -15.85
CA ALA A 152 -23.52 3.36 -16.00
C ALA A 152 -23.13 4.24 -17.20
N VAL A 153 -24.09 5.01 -17.71
CA VAL A 153 -23.80 6.11 -18.64
C VAL A 153 -22.81 7.08 -17.99
N GLY A 154 -21.81 7.53 -18.76
CA GLY A 154 -20.73 8.38 -18.27
C GLY A 154 -19.58 7.61 -17.61
N GLN A 155 -19.67 6.28 -17.48
CA GLN A 155 -18.54 5.45 -17.10
C GLN A 155 -17.46 5.55 -18.19
N VAL A 156 -16.20 5.70 -17.78
CA VAL A 156 -15.07 5.88 -18.70
C VAL A 156 -14.21 4.63 -18.70
N LEU A 157 -13.69 4.29 -19.88
CA LEU A 157 -12.82 3.17 -20.14
C LEU A 157 -11.49 3.68 -20.69
N LEU A 158 -10.36 3.21 -20.16
CA LEU A 158 -9.06 3.36 -20.80
C LEU A 158 -8.80 2.11 -21.63
N ALA A 159 -8.91 2.23 -22.95
CA ALA A 159 -8.82 1.10 -23.86
C ALA A 159 -8.35 1.55 -25.25
N ARG A 160 -7.98 0.57 -26.09
CA ARG A 160 -7.76 0.79 -27.52
C ARG A 160 -8.90 0.14 -28.30
N VAL A 161 -9.42 0.88 -29.27
CA VAL A 161 -10.40 0.40 -30.26
C VAL A 161 -9.81 0.54 -31.66
N VAL A 162 -10.17 -0.37 -32.54
CA VAL A 162 -9.67 -0.43 -33.92
C VAL A 162 -10.86 -0.37 -34.87
N ARG A 163 -10.85 0.57 -35.82
CA ARG A 163 -11.93 0.68 -36.81
C ARG A 163 -12.03 -0.61 -37.62
N ASN A 164 -13.25 -1.04 -37.89
CA ASN A 164 -13.49 -2.25 -38.66
C ASN A 164 -13.14 -2.00 -40.14
N PRO A 165 -12.17 -2.74 -40.73
CA PRO A 165 -11.74 -2.52 -42.11
C PRO A 165 -12.85 -2.76 -43.14
N VAL A 166 -13.86 -3.56 -42.80
CA VAL A 166 -14.97 -3.92 -43.70
C VAL A 166 -16.08 -2.86 -43.67
N ALA A 167 -16.10 -2.00 -42.65
CA ALA A 167 -17.20 -1.07 -42.40
C ALA A 167 -17.06 0.30 -43.10
N GLY A 168 -15.99 0.52 -43.87
CA GLY A 168 -15.77 1.76 -44.63
C GLY A 168 -15.67 3.00 -43.72
N GLU A 169 -16.48 4.04 -44.00
CA GLU A 169 -16.54 5.28 -43.21
C GLU A 169 -17.43 5.19 -41.96
N SER A 170 -17.93 3.98 -41.61
CA SER A 170 -18.73 3.77 -40.41
C SER A 170 -17.94 4.04 -39.11
N ASP A 171 -18.66 4.34 -38.04
CA ASP A 171 -18.12 4.40 -36.67
C ASP A 171 -17.89 3.01 -36.06
N ASP A 172 -18.14 1.95 -36.83
CA ASP A 172 -17.92 0.57 -36.40
C ASP A 172 -16.45 0.30 -36.09
N ALA A 173 -16.23 -0.20 -34.89
CA ALA A 173 -14.94 -0.56 -34.37
C ALA A 173 -15.01 -1.87 -33.58
N VAL A 174 -13.84 -2.44 -33.33
CA VAL A 174 -13.69 -3.64 -32.51
C VAL A 174 -12.72 -3.37 -31.37
N TRP A 175 -12.88 -4.10 -30.29
CA TRP A 175 -11.92 -4.11 -29.19
C TRP A 175 -10.60 -4.74 -29.64
N SER A 176 -9.48 -4.11 -29.30
CA SER A 176 -8.15 -4.71 -29.52
C SER A 176 -7.72 -5.67 -28.41
N GLY A 177 -8.58 -5.94 -27.41
CA GLY A 177 -8.24 -6.75 -26.24
C GLY A 177 -8.94 -6.25 -24.98
N GLY A 178 -8.19 -6.13 -23.90
CA GLY A 178 -8.72 -5.63 -22.63
C GLY A 178 -8.72 -4.11 -22.49
N GLY A 179 -9.20 -3.65 -21.34
CA GLY A 179 -9.13 -2.26 -20.95
C GLY A 179 -9.34 -2.09 -19.46
N LEU A 180 -9.24 -0.84 -19.01
CA LEU A 180 -9.42 -0.45 -17.62
C LEU A 180 -10.72 0.36 -17.47
N ILE A 181 -11.47 0.09 -16.39
CA ILE A 181 -12.71 0.74 -16.03
C ILE A 181 -12.40 1.83 -14.99
N LEU A 182 -12.73 3.08 -15.32
CA LEU A 182 -12.41 4.26 -14.51
C LEU A 182 -13.67 4.95 -14.01
N SER A 183 -13.70 5.33 -12.73
CA SER A 183 -14.77 6.22 -12.27
C SER A 183 -14.69 7.57 -13.01
N PRO A 184 -15.80 8.31 -13.16
CA PRO A 184 -15.76 9.63 -13.78
C PRO A 184 -14.76 10.60 -13.12
N ALA A 185 -14.57 10.48 -11.80
CA ALA A 185 -13.60 11.28 -11.07
C ALA A 185 -12.15 10.88 -11.42
N ASP A 186 -11.85 9.58 -11.47
CA ASP A 186 -10.52 9.08 -11.82
C ASP A 186 -10.18 9.43 -13.27
N ALA A 187 -11.14 9.30 -14.19
CA ALA A 187 -10.95 9.67 -15.59
C ALA A 187 -10.67 11.16 -15.78
N LYS A 188 -11.39 12.01 -15.03
CA LYS A 188 -11.11 13.46 -15.02
C LYS A 188 -9.72 13.75 -14.47
N ALA A 189 -9.35 13.16 -13.34
CA ALA A 189 -8.01 13.32 -12.76
C ALA A 189 -6.91 12.87 -13.74
N LEU A 190 -7.12 11.76 -14.44
CA LEU A 190 -6.20 11.24 -15.46
C LEU A 190 -6.04 12.24 -16.62
N LEU A 191 -7.15 12.82 -17.10
CA LEU A 191 -7.12 13.86 -18.13
C LEU A 191 -6.39 15.11 -17.66
N ASP A 192 -6.65 15.56 -16.43
CA ASP A 192 -6.03 16.77 -15.88
C ASP A 192 -4.50 16.59 -15.74
N ILE A 193 -4.05 15.43 -15.22
CA ILE A 193 -2.62 15.08 -15.12
C ILE A 193 -1.96 15.02 -16.50
N THR A 194 -2.57 14.33 -17.46
CA THR A 194 -1.98 14.19 -18.79
C THR A 194 -2.00 15.50 -19.57
N ALA A 195 -2.99 16.38 -19.36
CA ALA A 195 -3.03 17.72 -19.93
C ALA A 195 -1.92 18.62 -19.35
N GLU A 196 -1.59 18.49 -18.06
CA GLU A 196 -0.47 19.21 -17.44
C GLU A 196 0.87 18.76 -18.04
N TRP A 197 1.14 17.46 -18.11
CA TRP A 197 2.35 16.94 -18.75
C TRP A 197 2.47 17.33 -20.22
N ARG A 198 1.35 17.34 -20.95
CA ARG A 198 1.31 17.82 -22.33
C ARG A 198 1.75 19.28 -22.42
N ARG A 199 1.23 20.17 -21.55
CA ARG A 199 1.64 21.59 -21.51
C ARG A 199 3.12 21.76 -21.19
N GLU A 200 3.65 20.99 -20.25
CA GLU A 200 5.08 21.00 -19.91
C GLU A 200 5.96 20.58 -21.10
N MET A 201 5.53 19.57 -21.86
CA MET A 201 6.21 19.15 -23.09
C MET A 201 6.13 20.21 -24.19
N GLU A 202 4.98 20.86 -24.38
CA GLU A 202 4.83 21.94 -25.36
C GLU A 202 5.78 23.11 -25.04
N ILE A 203 5.91 23.47 -23.76
CA ILE A 203 6.83 24.53 -23.29
C ILE A 203 8.30 24.14 -23.53
N SER A 204 8.68 22.89 -23.21
CA SER A 204 10.08 22.44 -23.29
C SER A 204 10.55 22.11 -24.71
N SER A 205 9.67 21.57 -25.56
CA SER A 205 10.00 21.19 -26.93
C SER A 205 9.79 22.31 -27.96
N GLY A 206 9.06 23.38 -27.59
CA GLY A 206 8.74 24.50 -28.47
C GLY A 206 7.84 24.13 -29.66
N SER A 207 7.26 22.93 -29.66
CA SER A 207 6.45 22.41 -30.75
C SER A 207 4.97 22.41 -30.37
N PHE A 208 4.18 23.20 -31.11
CA PHE A 208 2.71 23.18 -31.05
C PHE A 208 2.10 21.92 -31.70
N ALA A 209 2.92 21.01 -32.25
CA ALA A 209 2.49 19.79 -32.96
C ALA A 209 1.89 18.70 -32.04
N LEU A 210 1.51 19.05 -30.82
CA LEU A 210 0.67 18.21 -29.95
C LEU A 210 -0.81 18.59 -30.06
N GLY A 211 -1.17 19.60 -30.87
CA GLY A 211 -2.49 20.20 -31.00
C GLY A 211 -3.65 19.21 -31.08
N GLU A 212 -3.59 18.24 -31.99
CA GLU A 212 -4.64 17.24 -32.18
C GLU A 212 -4.47 16.04 -31.23
N TRP A 213 -5.58 15.64 -30.59
CA TRP A 213 -5.58 14.53 -29.61
C TRP A 213 -5.05 13.23 -30.20
N ARG A 214 -5.41 12.91 -31.45
CA ARG A 214 -5.00 11.68 -32.12
C ARG A 214 -3.48 11.59 -32.29
N GLU A 215 -2.81 12.67 -32.69
CA GLU A 215 -1.35 12.70 -32.84
C GLU A 215 -0.67 12.56 -31.47
N PHE A 216 -1.19 13.25 -30.46
CA PHE A 216 -0.73 13.12 -29.08
C PHE A 216 -0.91 11.68 -28.58
N ALA A 217 -2.11 11.11 -28.67
CA ALA A 217 -2.41 9.76 -28.18
C ALA A 217 -1.59 8.70 -28.91
N LYS A 218 -1.31 8.89 -30.20
CA LYS A 218 -0.47 7.97 -30.97
C LYS A 218 1.00 7.99 -30.52
N ARG A 219 1.57 9.16 -30.26
CA ARG A 219 2.99 9.29 -29.90
C ARG A 219 3.26 9.20 -28.39
N PHE A 220 2.28 9.63 -27.59
CA PHE A 220 2.38 9.85 -26.15
C PHE A 220 1.26 9.17 -25.36
N GLY A 221 0.47 8.28 -25.96
CA GLY A 221 -0.61 7.55 -25.27
C GLY A 221 -0.14 6.77 -24.04
N HIS A 222 1.13 6.35 -23.99
CA HIS A 222 1.75 5.76 -22.80
C HIS A 222 1.68 6.66 -21.55
N MET A 223 1.54 7.98 -21.71
CA MET A 223 1.30 8.89 -20.58
C MET A 223 -0.05 8.64 -19.90
N LEU A 224 -1.06 8.15 -20.62
CA LEU A 224 -2.34 7.75 -20.00
C LEU A 224 -2.12 6.57 -19.03
N LEU A 225 -1.27 5.60 -19.41
CA LEU A 225 -0.88 4.50 -18.53
C LEU A 225 -0.07 5.01 -17.34
N TRP A 226 0.81 6.00 -17.54
CA TRP A 226 1.57 6.60 -16.44
C TRP A 226 0.67 7.30 -15.42
N ALA A 227 -0.28 8.11 -15.90
CA ALA A 227 -1.22 8.81 -15.04
C ALA A 227 -2.13 7.82 -14.30
N PHE A 228 -2.60 6.77 -14.96
CA PHE A 228 -3.35 5.69 -14.30
C PHE A 228 -2.54 5.02 -13.19
N ALA A 229 -1.30 4.64 -13.47
CA ALA A 229 -0.40 4.01 -12.50
C ALA A 229 -0.16 4.91 -11.28
N GLN A 230 0.03 6.22 -11.51
CA GLN A 230 0.20 7.21 -10.44
C GLN A 230 -1.05 7.29 -9.56
N LEU A 231 -2.24 7.47 -10.16
CA LEU A 231 -3.51 7.51 -9.42
C LEU A 231 -3.73 6.24 -8.59
N ARG A 232 -3.30 5.08 -9.12
CA ARG A 232 -3.38 3.81 -8.40
C ARG A 232 -2.44 3.77 -7.20
N MET A 233 -1.18 4.18 -7.37
CA MET A 233 -0.22 4.24 -6.26
C MET A 233 -0.69 5.21 -5.18
N ASP A 234 -1.19 6.38 -5.57
CA ASP A 234 -1.73 7.38 -4.64
C ASP A 234 -2.95 6.83 -3.90
N ALA A 235 -3.88 6.15 -4.60
CA ALA A 235 -5.03 5.52 -3.97
C ALA A 235 -4.65 4.39 -3.00
N LEU A 236 -3.58 3.64 -3.28
CA LEU A 236 -3.08 2.60 -2.37
C LEU A 236 -2.39 3.20 -1.14
N MET A 237 -1.58 4.24 -1.33
CA MET A 237 -0.95 4.95 -0.22
C MET A 237 -1.99 5.61 0.68
N ASP A 238 -2.96 6.30 0.09
CA ASP A 238 -4.08 6.90 0.81
C ASP A 238 -4.89 5.86 1.59
N ALA A 239 -5.17 4.71 0.97
CA ALA A 239 -5.86 3.61 1.63
C ALA A 239 -5.12 3.12 2.88
N VAL A 240 -3.81 2.89 2.78
CA VAL A 240 -2.98 2.42 3.89
C VAL A 240 -2.95 3.44 5.03
N VAL A 241 -2.81 4.74 4.71
CA VAL A 241 -2.81 5.82 5.70
C VAL A 241 -4.15 5.91 6.45
N HIS A 242 -5.26 5.57 5.79
CA HIS A 242 -6.60 5.68 6.36
C HIS A 242 -7.13 4.38 6.99
N ILE A 243 -6.33 3.31 7.07
CA ILE A 243 -6.74 2.09 7.80
C ILE A 243 -6.84 2.41 9.29
N ARG A 244 -8.02 2.16 9.86
CA ARG A 244 -8.28 2.35 11.29
C ARG A 244 -8.31 1.00 11.99
N TYR A 245 -7.29 0.72 12.78
CA TYR A 245 -7.26 -0.48 13.61
C TYR A 245 -8.09 -0.27 14.88
N ARG A 246 -9.01 -1.20 15.14
CA ARG A 246 -9.92 -1.19 16.28
C ARG A 246 -9.82 -2.49 17.07
N ARG A 247 -10.13 -2.39 18.35
CA ARG A 247 -10.37 -3.54 19.22
C ARG A 247 -11.82 -4.03 19.04
N PRO A 248 -12.16 -5.24 19.50
CA PRO A 248 -13.53 -5.76 19.43
C PRO A 248 -14.57 -4.91 20.19
N ASP A 249 -14.12 -4.07 21.13
CA ASP A 249 -14.94 -3.12 21.90
C ASP A 249 -15.16 -1.77 21.17
N GLY A 250 -14.61 -1.60 19.97
CA GLY A 250 -14.70 -0.38 19.17
C GLY A 250 -13.67 0.71 19.51
N GLN A 251 -12.82 0.52 20.52
CA GLN A 251 -11.74 1.47 20.84
C GLN A 251 -10.60 1.38 19.81
N PRO A 252 -9.81 2.46 19.61
CA PRO A 252 -8.58 2.40 18.83
C PRO A 252 -7.64 1.29 19.34
N TYR A 253 -7.04 0.56 18.40
CA TYR A 253 -6.04 -0.44 18.73
C TYR A 253 -4.66 0.22 18.85
N LEU A 254 -4.11 0.25 20.07
CA LEU A 254 -2.82 0.87 20.37
C LEU A 254 -1.64 -0.03 19.96
N TYR A 255 -1.39 -0.21 18.66
CA TYR A 255 -0.37 -1.15 18.17
C TYR A 255 1.06 -0.59 18.17
N ALA A 256 1.22 0.73 18.12
CA ALA A 256 2.53 1.35 18.09
C ALA A 256 3.06 1.42 19.53
N VAL A 257 4.06 0.61 19.85
CA VAL A 257 4.58 0.46 21.22
C VAL A 257 6.05 0.80 21.28
N ALA A 258 6.48 1.60 22.27
CA ALA A 258 7.88 1.80 22.61
C ALA A 258 8.14 1.42 24.08
N LEU A 259 9.30 0.82 24.32
CA LEU A 259 9.76 0.38 25.63
C LEU A 259 11.07 1.09 26.01
N TYR A 260 11.12 1.61 27.23
CA TYR A 260 12.28 2.26 27.81
C TYR A 260 12.57 1.72 29.21
N ASP A 261 13.83 1.72 29.60
CA ASP A 261 14.24 1.61 30.99
C ASP A 261 14.52 2.99 31.59
N HIS A 262 14.27 3.13 32.89
CA HIS A 262 14.59 4.32 33.66
C HIS A 262 15.09 3.97 35.07
N HIS A 263 15.48 4.98 35.84
CA HIS A 263 16.01 4.82 37.20
C HIS A 263 15.52 5.89 38.19
N GLU A 264 14.71 6.85 37.73
CA GLU A 264 14.31 8.03 38.51
C GLU A 264 12.79 8.12 38.62
N TYR A 265 12.15 7.08 39.16
CA TYR A 265 10.69 6.95 39.19
C TYR A 265 9.94 8.23 39.58
N ARG A 266 10.36 8.92 40.66
CA ARG A 266 9.69 10.16 41.12
C ARG A 266 9.79 11.29 40.10
N PHE A 267 10.94 11.47 39.47
CA PHE A 267 11.15 12.48 38.43
C PHE A 267 10.23 12.23 37.23
N PHE A 268 10.06 10.96 36.82
CA PHE A 268 9.12 10.60 35.76
C PHE A 268 7.66 10.83 36.15
N VAL A 269 7.28 10.50 37.39
CA VAL A 269 5.93 10.77 37.88
C VAL A 269 5.60 12.26 37.81
N ASP A 270 6.48 13.12 38.30
CA ASP A 270 6.26 14.56 38.34
C ASP A 270 6.20 15.11 36.91
N GLY A 271 7.18 14.78 36.06
CA GLY A 271 7.22 15.25 34.68
C GLY A 271 6.05 14.75 33.82
N LEU A 272 5.58 13.51 33.98
CA LEU A 272 4.42 12.99 33.25
C LEU A 272 3.10 13.58 33.74
N SER A 273 3.04 14.01 35.01
CA SER A 273 1.84 14.64 35.58
C SER A 273 1.69 16.10 35.14
N GLU A 274 2.79 16.76 34.77
CA GLU A 274 2.79 18.13 34.23
C GLU A 274 2.42 18.20 32.73
N VAL A 275 2.33 17.05 32.07
CA VAL A 275 1.96 16.98 30.66
C VAL A 275 0.47 17.28 30.47
N SER A 276 0.15 18.39 29.80
CA SER A 276 -1.22 18.87 29.54
C SER A 276 -2.14 17.87 28.83
N ASP A 277 -1.57 17.04 27.94
CA ASP A 277 -2.35 16.18 27.03
C ASP A 277 -2.51 14.75 27.57
N LEU A 278 -1.96 14.46 28.75
CA LEU A 278 -2.01 13.14 29.40
C LEU A 278 -2.85 13.22 30.67
N GLU A 279 -3.99 12.57 30.65
CA GLU A 279 -4.86 12.45 31.82
C GLU A 279 -4.41 11.25 32.67
N ALA A 280 -4.42 11.38 33.99
CA ALA A 280 -4.15 10.25 34.87
C ALA A 280 -5.17 9.13 34.62
N GLY A 281 -4.67 7.96 34.22
CA GLY A 281 -5.46 6.76 34.02
C GLY A 281 -5.91 6.15 35.35
N LYS A 282 -6.91 5.26 35.30
CA LYS A 282 -7.27 4.46 36.46
C LYS A 282 -6.11 3.52 36.80
N THR A 283 -5.59 3.61 38.02
CA THR A 283 -4.69 2.59 38.57
C THR A 283 -5.51 1.33 38.81
N GLU A 284 -5.37 0.30 37.96
CA GLU A 284 -6.02 -0.98 38.26
C GLU A 284 -5.33 -1.65 39.45
N PRO A 285 -6.08 -2.07 40.49
CA PRO A 285 -5.51 -2.85 41.57
C PRO A 285 -5.10 -4.22 41.02
N LEU A 286 -3.82 -4.53 41.13
CA LEU A 286 -3.22 -5.78 40.69
C LEU A 286 -3.91 -6.99 41.37
N PHE A 287 -4.44 -7.92 40.57
CA PHE A 287 -4.90 -9.21 41.08
C PHE A 287 -3.70 -10.05 41.57
N GLY A 288 -3.56 -10.13 42.90
CA GLY A 288 -3.00 -11.29 43.61
C GLY A 288 -1.47 -11.50 43.59
N ARG A 289 -0.76 -10.89 44.55
CA ARG A 289 0.03 -11.57 45.61
C ARG A 289 0.69 -10.51 46.48
N SER A 290 0.30 -10.52 47.76
CA SER A 290 0.74 -9.62 48.82
C SER A 290 2.17 -9.96 49.29
N GLY A 291 3.18 -9.65 48.49
CA GLY A 291 4.59 -9.86 48.86
C GLY A 291 5.60 -8.85 48.29
N LEU A 292 5.34 -8.26 47.12
CA LEU A 292 6.24 -7.27 46.48
C LEU A 292 5.86 -5.80 46.76
N ALA A 293 4.69 -5.55 47.34
CA ALA A 293 4.14 -4.20 47.52
C ALA A 293 4.99 -3.29 48.41
N GLU A 294 6.00 -3.84 49.12
CA GLU A 294 6.90 -3.06 49.97
C GLU A 294 8.23 -2.67 49.29
N SER A 295 8.60 -3.26 48.14
CA SER A 295 9.94 -3.06 47.55
C SER A 295 9.97 -2.06 46.38
N PHE A 296 8.89 -1.95 45.59
CA PHE A 296 8.84 -1.09 44.40
C PHE A 296 7.74 -0.02 44.46
N PRO A 297 7.99 1.19 43.90
CA PRO A 297 6.94 2.17 43.67
C PRO A 297 5.79 1.59 42.83
N PRO A 298 4.53 1.99 43.11
CA PRO A 298 3.37 1.46 42.37
C PRO A 298 3.41 1.89 40.90
N ALA A 299 2.99 1.02 39.99
CA ALA A 299 2.86 1.43 38.59
C ALA A 299 1.80 2.53 38.43
N ARG A 300 2.06 3.49 37.54
CA ARG A 300 1.14 4.58 37.19
C ARG A 300 0.88 4.58 35.70
N THR A 301 -0.33 4.98 35.34
CA THR A 301 -0.77 5.03 33.95
C THR A 301 -1.34 6.40 33.64
N TRP A 302 -1.02 6.92 32.46
CA TRP A 302 -1.62 8.11 31.87
C TRP A 302 -2.19 7.75 30.50
N VAL A 303 -3.26 8.43 30.10
CA VAL A 303 -3.92 8.22 28.82
C VAL A 303 -4.09 9.54 28.07
N GLN A 304 -3.83 9.51 26.76
CA GLN A 304 -4.24 10.57 25.86
C GLN A 304 -5.59 10.18 25.26
N ARG A 305 -6.56 11.10 25.32
CA ARG A 305 -7.88 10.90 24.73
C ARG A 305 -8.08 11.82 23.54
N ASP A 306 -8.68 11.29 22.50
CA ASP A 306 -9.18 12.06 21.37
C ASP A 306 -10.70 12.19 21.51
N ARG A 307 -11.17 13.44 21.59
CA ARG A 307 -12.59 13.81 21.72
C ARG A 307 -13.19 14.31 20.42
N SER A 308 -12.47 14.17 19.30
CA SER A 308 -13.00 14.53 17.99
C SER A 308 -14.23 13.67 17.65
N GLY A 309 -15.32 14.32 17.23
CA GLY A 309 -16.57 13.63 16.83
C GLY A 309 -17.49 13.16 17.95
N GLY A 310 -17.31 13.62 19.19
CA GLY A 310 -18.24 13.32 20.31
C GLY A 310 -18.05 11.95 20.97
N SER A 311 -17.02 11.20 20.59
CA SER A 311 -16.61 9.94 21.21
C SER A 311 -15.32 10.14 22.00
N ASP A 312 -15.24 9.56 23.21
CA ASP A 312 -14.07 9.65 24.08
C ASP A 312 -13.14 8.45 23.85
N LEU A 313 -12.23 8.58 22.87
CA LEU A 313 -11.40 7.48 22.40
C LEU A 313 -10.00 7.54 23.02
N ILE A 314 -9.51 6.43 23.57
CA ILE A 314 -8.13 6.37 24.06
C ILE A 314 -7.20 6.14 22.86
N VAL A 315 -6.31 7.11 22.60
CA VAL A 315 -5.40 7.11 21.44
C VAL A 315 -3.94 6.93 21.83
N ALA A 316 -3.60 7.14 23.11
CA ALA A 316 -2.31 6.72 23.66
C ALA A 316 -2.43 6.33 25.13
N ARG A 317 -1.52 5.47 25.57
CA ARG A 317 -1.31 5.08 26.96
C ARG A 317 0.17 5.12 27.31
N VAL A 318 0.49 5.67 28.46
CA VAL A 318 1.83 5.68 29.03
C VAL A 318 1.77 4.96 30.37
N THR A 319 2.55 3.90 30.54
CA THR A 319 2.64 3.13 31.79
C THR A 319 4.05 3.21 32.34
N LEU A 320 4.18 3.71 33.56
CA LEU A 320 5.44 3.81 34.30
C LEU A 320 5.44 2.77 35.43
N THR A 321 6.39 1.83 35.39
CA THR A 321 6.73 0.93 36.51
C THR A 321 7.95 1.48 37.25
N SER A 322 8.47 0.76 38.25
CA SER A 322 9.66 1.20 38.98
C SER A 322 10.92 1.32 38.11
N SER A 323 10.97 0.52 37.03
CA SER A 323 12.16 0.33 36.20
C SER A 323 11.91 0.55 34.71
N GLN A 324 10.65 0.52 34.25
CA GLN A 324 10.29 0.64 32.84
C GLN A 324 9.26 1.73 32.58
N LEU A 325 9.34 2.31 31.38
CA LEU A 325 8.33 3.19 30.81
C LEU A 325 7.87 2.60 29.48
N MET A 326 6.56 2.36 29.37
CA MET A 326 5.91 1.79 28.19
C MET A 326 5.01 2.85 27.58
N VAL A 327 5.08 3.04 26.27
CA VAL A 327 4.22 3.95 25.52
C VAL A 327 3.48 3.16 24.45
N GLU A 328 2.15 3.19 24.45
CA GLU A 328 1.28 2.55 23.46
C GLU A 328 0.48 3.65 22.73
N CYS A 329 0.42 3.62 21.39
CA CYS A 329 -0.28 4.60 20.55
C CYS A 329 -1.08 3.93 19.43
N ASP A 330 -2.12 4.63 18.95
CA ASP A 330 -2.96 4.23 17.81
C ASP A 330 -2.29 4.39 16.44
N GLY A 331 -1.08 4.95 16.37
CA GLY A 331 -0.30 5.12 15.15
C GLY A 331 1.14 5.60 15.41
N PRO A 332 2.04 5.44 14.42
CA PRO A 332 3.46 5.75 14.54
C PRO A 332 3.72 7.26 14.69
N GLU A 333 2.98 8.12 14.00
CA GLU A 333 3.16 9.57 14.09
C GLU A 333 2.87 10.10 15.50
N ARG A 334 1.90 9.48 16.18
CA ARG A 334 1.60 9.82 17.57
C ARG A 334 2.69 9.33 18.51
N LEU A 335 3.19 8.12 18.31
CA LEU A 335 4.30 7.59 19.08
C LEU A 335 5.53 8.51 18.95
N ASP A 336 5.91 8.90 17.73
CA ASP A 336 7.05 9.80 17.50
C ASP A 336 6.89 11.16 18.17
N ARG A 337 5.69 11.75 18.16
CA ARG A 337 5.42 12.98 18.92
C ARG A 337 5.63 12.78 20.42
N ILE A 338 5.17 11.66 20.98
CA ILE A 338 5.38 11.37 22.40
C ILE A 338 6.87 11.11 22.68
N LYS A 339 7.57 10.35 21.83
CA LYS A 339 9.02 10.10 21.96
C LYS A 339 9.82 11.39 21.97
N HIS A 340 9.57 12.31 21.04
CA HIS A 340 10.24 13.62 21.02
C HIS A 340 9.99 14.42 22.30
N ARG A 341 8.77 14.37 22.85
CA ARG A 341 8.43 15.05 24.09
C ARG A 341 9.08 14.40 25.31
N LEU A 342 9.13 13.07 25.37
CA LEU A 342 9.83 12.33 26.40
C LEU A 342 11.33 12.64 26.37
N ALA A 343 11.94 12.69 25.18
CA ALA A 343 13.34 13.07 25.01
C ALA A 343 13.59 14.52 25.44
N ALA A 344 12.69 15.45 25.12
CA ALA A 344 12.80 16.84 25.54
C ALA A 344 12.66 17.05 27.07
N THR A 345 11.84 16.23 27.72
CA THR A 345 11.52 16.37 29.16
C THR A 345 12.50 15.59 30.04
N PHE A 346 12.83 14.37 29.66
CA PHE A 346 13.58 13.42 30.48
C PHE A 346 14.99 13.14 29.96
N GLY A 347 15.33 13.61 28.75
CA GLY A 347 16.68 13.53 28.19
C GLY A 347 17.30 12.12 28.29
N PHE A 348 18.52 12.06 28.83
CA PHE A 348 19.31 10.83 28.97
C PHE A 348 18.86 9.91 30.12
N SER A 349 17.84 10.28 30.90
CA SER A 349 17.33 9.41 31.97
C SER A 349 16.52 8.21 31.43
N LEU A 350 16.14 8.25 30.14
CA LEU A 350 15.47 7.16 29.42
C LEU A 350 16.47 6.37 28.56
N HIS A 351 16.42 5.04 28.69
CA HIS A 351 17.19 4.12 27.86
C HIS A 351 16.25 3.35 26.94
N PHE A 352 16.30 3.63 25.64
CA PHE A 352 15.46 2.96 24.65
C PHE A 352 15.81 1.47 24.55
N ARG A 353 14.80 0.59 24.61
CA ARG A 353 14.96 -0.88 24.51
C ARG A 353 14.37 -1.46 23.24
N GLY A 354 13.36 -0.82 22.67
CA GLY A 354 12.79 -1.27 21.42
C GLY A 354 11.45 -0.64 21.14
N GLU A 355 11.00 -0.81 19.90
CA GLU A 355 9.67 -0.42 19.48
C GLU A 355 9.09 -1.38 18.44
N ILE A 356 7.77 -1.35 18.32
CA ILE A 356 7.02 -1.98 17.24
C ILE A 356 6.07 -0.95 16.66
N LEU A 357 6.15 -0.76 15.35
CA LEU A 357 5.36 0.22 14.58
C LEU A 357 4.43 -0.44 13.56
N THR A 358 4.52 -1.75 13.40
CA THR A 358 3.81 -2.49 12.38
C THR A 358 2.58 -3.17 12.98
N PRO A 359 1.36 -2.85 12.51
CA PRO A 359 0.16 -3.55 12.93
C PRO A 359 0.13 -4.99 12.36
N PRO A 360 -0.78 -5.85 12.83
CA PRO A 360 -0.96 -7.19 12.27
C PRO A 360 -1.27 -7.15 10.76
N VAL A 361 -0.58 -7.99 10.00
CA VAL A 361 -0.78 -8.10 8.54
C VAL A 361 -2.17 -8.64 8.24
N ARG A 362 -2.93 -7.94 7.39
CA ARG A 362 -4.27 -8.34 6.94
C ARG A 362 -4.36 -8.20 5.42
N GLN A 363 -5.05 -9.15 4.79
CA GLN A 363 -5.46 -9.03 3.39
C GLN A 363 -6.83 -8.37 3.33
N LEU A 364 -6.94 -7.28 2.56
CA LEU A 364 -8.20 -6.58 2.32
C LEU A 364 -9.02 -7.30 1.26
N SER A 365 -10.33 -7.39 1.46
CA SER A 365 -11.26 -7.94 0.48
C SER A 365 -11.56 -6.94 -0.65
N VAL A 366 -12.02 -7.46 -1.80
CA VAL A 366 -12.44 -6.61 -2.94
C VAL A 366 -13.60 -5.69 -2.56
N ALA A 367 -14.50 -6.11 -1.66
CA ALA A 367 -15.62 -5.29 -1.22
C ALA A 367 -15.15 -4.07 -0.39
N GLU A 368 -14.21 -4.28 0.54
CA GLU A 368 -13.62 -3.21 1.34
C GLU A 368 -12.90 -2.19 0.45
N LEU A 369 -12.14 -2.67 -0.54
CA LEU A 369 -11.48 -1.83 -1.55
C LEU A 369 -12.46 -1.09 -2.48
N ARG A 370 -13.72 -1.50 -2.58
CA ARG A 370 -14.73 -0.83 -3.43
C ARG A 370 -15.60 0.17 -2.68
N SER A 371 -15.66 0.09 -1.35
CA SER A 371 -16.58 0.86 -0.50
C SER A 371 -16.34 2.38 -0.53
N GLY A 372 -15.10 2.83 -0.76
CA GLY A 372 -14.75 4.25 -0.67
C GLY A 372 -14.72 4.81 0.76
N GLU A 373 -15.02 3.98 1.75
CA GLU A 373 -14.97 4.34 3.18
C GLU A 373 -13.60 3.97 3.79
N PRO A 374 -13.18 4.63 4.88
CA PRO A 374 -11.99 4.23 5.63
C PRO A 374 -12.13 2.78 6.10
N VAL A 375 -11.12 1.95 5.79
CA VAL A 375 -11.13 0.54 6.20
C VAL A 375 -11.00 0.46 7.72
N ILE A 376 -11.96 -0.18 8.38
CA ILE A 376 -11.89 -0.47 9.81
C ILE A 376 -11.51 -1.94 9.98
N LEU A 377 -10.35 -2.19 10.59
CA LEU A 377 -9.87 -3.54 10.86
C LEU A 377 -9.96 -3.84 12.35
N VAL A 378 -10.75 -4.85 12.70
CA VAL A 378 -10.84 -5.34 14.08
C VAL A 378 -9.72 -6.35 14.33
N VAL A 379 -8.84 -6.03 15.27
CA VAL A 379 -7.73 -6.88 15.69
C VAL A 379 -8.21 -7.82 16.78
N THR A 380 -7.99 -9.12 16.58
CA THR A 380 -8.35 -10.17 17.54
C THR A 380 -7.33 -10.24 18.69
N LYS A 381 -7.74 -10.84 19.81
CA LYS A 381 -6.84 -11.01 20.97
C LYS A 381 -5.63 -11.87 20.61
N GLU A 382 -5.83 -12.91 19.80
CA GLU A 382 -4.80 -13.84 19.37
C GLU A 382 -3.76 -13.16 18.46
N GLU A 383 -4.20 -12.26 17.58
CA GLU A 383 -3.31 -11.46 16.74
C GLU A 383 -2.46 -10.49 17.55
N ASP A 384 -3.05 -9.79 18.53
CA ASP A 384 -2.32 -8.88 19.41
C ASP A 384 -1.34 -9.64 20.32
N CYS A 385 -1.76 -10.72 20.97
CA CYS A 385 -0.87 -11.54 21.80
C CYS A 385 0.34 -12.06 21.02
N ARG A 386 0.15 -12.47 19.75
CA ARG A 386 1.28 -12.90 18.90
C ARG A 386 2.24 -11.76 18.60
N LEU A 387 1.72 -10.57 18.28
CA LEU A 387 2.51 -9.37 17.99
C LEU A 387 3.32 -8.95 19.23
N LEU A 388 2.67 -8.87 20.39
CA LEU A 388 3.31 -8.54 21.66
C LEU A 388 4.34 -9.59 22.07
N SER A 389 4.04 -10.88 21.93
CA SER A 389 4.99 -11.96 22.23
C SER A 389 6.27 -11.81 21.41
N GLN A 390 6.18 -11.54 20.10
CA GLN A 390 7.35 -11.38 19.24
C GLN A 390 8.17 -10.14 19.60
N PHE A 391 7.49 -9.02 19.86
CA PHE A 391 8.14 -7.77 20.27
C PHE A 391 8.86 -7.93 21.62
N LEU A 392 8.16 -8.42 22.65
CA LEU A 392 8.69 -8.58 24.01
C LEU A 392 9.80 -9.64 24.05
N GLU A 393 9.69 -10.72 23.27
CA GLU A 393 10.76 -11.70 23.17
C GLU A 393 12.05 -11.07 22.65
N LYS A 394 11.98 -10.28 21.58
CA LYS A 394 13.16 -9.56 21.09
C LYS A 394 13.70 -8.59 22.14
N ALA A 395 12.84 -7.72 22.68
CA ALA A 395 13.24 -6.68 23.60
C ALA A 395 13.86 -7.24 24.90
N TYR A 396 13.29 -8.30 25.46
CA TYR A 396 13.75 -8.87 26.72
C TYR A 396 14.93 -9.84 26.57
N LEU A 397 15.06 -10.53 25.44
CA LEU A 397 16.29 -11.28 25.16
C LEU A 397 17.48 -10.33 24.99
N GLU A 398 17.31 -9.22 24.28
CA GLU A 398 18.34 -8.18 24.19
C GLU A 398 18.63 -7.54 25.55
N TRP A 399 17.61 -7.29 26.37
CA TRP A 399 17.76 -6.78 27.73
C TRP A 399 18.68 -7.65 28.60
N SER A 400 18.63 -8.99 28.45
CA SER A 400 19.46 -9.92 29.23
C SER A 400 20.97 -9.72 29.06
N ASP A 401 21.37 -9.16 27.91
CA ASP A 401 22.77 -8.94 27.52
C ASP A 401 23.15 -7.45 27.47
N GLN A 402 22.26 -6.54 27.87
CA GLN A 402 22.54 -5.11 27.93
C GLN A 402 22.71 -4.61 29.38
N PRO A 403 23.61 -3.64 29.64
CA PRO A 403 23.74 -3.01 30.95
C PRO A 403 22.41 -2.42 31.45
N HIS A 404 22.15 -2.61 32.75
CA HIS A 404 20.97 -2.06 33.41
C HIS A 404 21.35 -1.17 34.60
N LEU A 405 20.80 0.04 34.67
CA LEU A 405 21.15 1.01 35.72
C LEU A 405 20.79 0.53 37.13
N ALA A 406 19.62 -0.12 37.30
CA ALA A 406 19.22 -0.70 38.59
C ALA A 406 20.14 -1.85 39.06
N LEU A 407 20.94 -2.41 38.14
CA LEU A 407 21.92 -3.47 38.41
C LEU A 407 23.36 -2.91 38.45
N GLY A 408 23.54 -1.60 38.65
CA GLY A 408 24.86 -1.00 38.73
C GLY A 408 25.61 -0.97 37.40
N ARG A 409 24.90 -0.97 36.26
CA ARG A 409 25.45 -1.10 34.89
C ARG A 409 26.03 -2.48 34.57
N GLU A 410 25.78 -3.48 35.39
CA GLU A 410 25.99 -4.88 34.99
C GLU A 410 24.86 -5.34 34.07
N THR A 411 25.13 -6.37 33.26
CA THR A 411 24.07 -7.04 32.50
C THR A 411 23.28 -7.97 33.44
N PRO A 412 21.98 -8.19 33.21
CA PRO A 412 21.18 -9.13 34.01
C PRO A 412 21.81 -10.51 34.16
N ARG A 413 22.44 -11.03 33.09
CA ARG A 413 23.18 -12.31 33.12
C ARG A 413 24.35 -12.31 34.13
N HIS A 414 25.14 -11.25 34.18
CA HIS A 414 26.26 -11.14 35.11
C HIS A 414 25.77 -10.89 36.54
N ALA A 415 24.78 -10.00 36.70
CA ALA A 415 24.18 -9.69 38.00
C ALA A 415 23.52 -10.92 38.65
N ALA A 416 22.91 -11.81 37.85
CA ALA A 416 22.30 -13.05 38.35
C ALA A 416 23.30 -14.07 38.91
N ALA A 417 24.57 -14.00 38.52
CA ALA A 417 25.65 -14.82 39.07
C ALA A 417 26.15 -14.31 40.44
N SER A 418 25.88 -13.05 40.78
CA SER A 418 26.22 -12.46 42.08
C SER A 418 25.10 -12.71 43.09
N PRO A 419 25.38 -13.35 44.25
CA PRO A 419 24.36 -13.56 45.30
C PRO A 419 23.69 -12.27 45.80
N ALA A 420 24.39 -11.13 45.72
CA ALA A 420 23.86 -9.84 46.17
C ALA A 420 22.89 -9.18 45.15
N LEU A 421 23.02 -9.48 43.86
CA LEU A 421 22.21 -8.88 42.79
C LEU A 421 21.19 -9.86 42.20
N ARG A 422 21.36 -11.17 42.40
CA ARG A 422 20.43 -12.21 41.94
C ARG A 422 18.99 -11.96 42.38
N GLY A 423 18.78 -11.56 43.64
CA GLY A 423 17.45 -11.18 44.13
C GLY A 423 16.82 -10.03 43.35
N LYS A 424 17.61 -8.98 43.08
CA LYS A 424 17.15 -7.83 42.28
C LYS A 424 16.80 -8.20 40.84
N VAL A 425 17.54 -9.13 40.22
CA VAL A 425 17.22 -9.62 38.87
C VAL A 425 15.89 -10.39 38.87
N VAL A 426 15.66 -11.23 39.87
CA VAL A 426 14.38 -11.94 40.02
C VAL A 426 13.25 -10.94 40.19
N ASP A 427 13.39 -10.00 41.12
CA ASP A 427 12.42 -8.94 41.41
C ASP A 427 12.05 -8.12 40.16
N LEU A 428 13.04 -7.75 39.34
CA LEU A 428 12.80 -7.03 38.08
C LEU A 428 12.00 -7.88 37.09
N ILE A 429 12.31 -9.17 36.94
CA ILE A 429 11.56 -10.06 36.05
C ILE A 429 10.13 -10.26 36.57
N GLU A 430 9.94 -10.32 37.88
CA GLU A 430 8.61 -10.39 38.49
C GLU A 430 7.78 -9.13 38.24
N GLU A 431 8.39 -7.95 38.36
CA GLU A 431 7.73 -6.69 38.02
C GLU A 431 7.33 -6.64 36.53
N MET A 432 8.23 -7.05 35.63
CA MET A 432 7.93 -7.12 34.19
C MET A 432 6.75 -8.06 33.91
N GLU A 433 6.74 -9.26 34.52
CA GLU A 433 5.65 -10.23 34.38
C GLU A 433 4.31 -9.69 34.92
N GLN A 434 4.36 -8.94 36.03
CA GLN A 434 3.19 -8.32 36.65
C GLN A 434 2.59 -7.22 35.77
N HIS A 435 3.44 -6.48 35.06
CA HIS A 435 3.06 -5.36 34.20
C HIS A 435 3.07 -5.69 32.70
N ASP A 436 3.06 -6.97 32.34
CA ASP A 436 2.99 -7.43 30.95
C ASP A 436 1.84 -6.79 30.15
N LEU A 437 2.12 -6.35 28.91
CA LEU A 437 1.12 -5.69 28.06
C LEU A 437 -0.07 -6.58 27.72
N GLY A 438 0.16 -7.87 27.47
CA GLY A 438 -0.92 -8.83 27.24
C GLY A 438 -1.81 -8.94 28.48
N ARG A 439 -1.20 -8.96 29.67
CA ARG A 439 -1.93 -9.03 30.94
C ARG A 439 -2.74 -7.75 31.15
N GLN A 440 -2.19 -6.58 30.89
CA GLN A 440 -2.91 -5.31 30.98
C GLN A 440 -4.07 -5.20 29.97
N ARG A 441 -3.91 -5.76 28.76
CA ARG A 441 -4.93 -5.67 27.70
C ARG A 441 -6.03 -6.72 27.82
N TYR A 442 -5.68 -7.96 28.19
CA TYR A 442 -6.58 -9.12 28.11
C TYR A 442 -6.54 -10.04 29.33
N GLY A 443 -5.73 -9.74 30.35
CA GLY A 443 -5.59 -10.58 31.55
C GLY A 443 -4.72 -11.82 31.36
N GLN A 444 -4.04 -11.98 30.22
CA GLN A 444 -3.15 -13.11 29.93
C GLN A 444 -1.76 -12.61 29.55
N ILE A 445 -0.70 -13.24 30.07
CA ILE A 445 0.67 -12.86 29.73
C ILE A 445 0.94 -13.07 28.23
N ALA A 446 1.50 -12.05 27.57
CA ALA A 446 1.88 -12.13 26.16
C ALA A 446 3.25 -12.81 25.98
N PHE A 447 4.16 -12.63 26.93
CA PHE A 447 5.51 -13.20 26.89
C PHE A 447 5.70 -14.32 27.93
N ASN A 448 6.46 -15.35 27.57
CA ASN A 448 6.84 -16.42 28.49
C ASN A 448 8.07 -16.00 29.31
N TYR A 449 7.85 -15.47 30.51
CA TYR A 449 8.91 -15.00 31.40
C TYR A 449 9.83 -16.12 31.93
N ASN A 450 9.43 -17.39 31.89
CA ASN A 450 10.35 -18.50 32.21
C ASN A 450 11.48 -18.62 31.18
N ARG A 451 11.25 -18.24 29.90
CA ARG A 451 12.34 -18.14 28.91
C ARG A 451 13.38 -17.12 29.33
N LEU A 452 12.94 -15.95 29.80
CA LEU A 452 13.85 -14.91 30.28
C LEU A 452 14.61 -15.36 31.53
N ARG A 453 13.94 -16.02 32.48
CA ARG A 453 14.56 -16.58 33.69
C ARG A 453 15.67 -17.58 33.36
N GLY A 454 15.39 -18.53 32.46
CA GLY A 454 16.40 -19.46 31.95
C GLY A 454 17.57 -18.76 31.27
N GLN A 455 17.30 -17.72 30.48
CA GLN A 455 18.33 -16.96 29.76
C GLN A 455 19.31 -16.23 30.71
N VAL A 456 18.83 -15.68 31.82
CA VAL A 456 19.68 -15.00 32.82
C VAL A 456 20.26 -15.94 33.89
N GLY A 457 19.83 -17.20 33.95
CA GLY A 457 20.33 -18.20 34.91
C GLY A 457 19.68 -18.13 36.30
N VAL A 458 18.41 -17.72 36.38
CA VAL A 458 17.59 -17.77 37.61
C VAL A 458 16.54 -18.87 37.52
N GLU A 459 16.02 -19.30 38.68
CA GLU A 459 15.08 -20.43 38.77
C GLU A 459 13.75 -20.13 38.06
N GLU A 460 13.24 -21.11 37.33
CA GLU A 460 11.92 -21.04 36.68
C GLU A 460 10.81 -21.13 37.73
N LYS A 461 9.68 -20.46 37.45
CA LYS A 461 8.48 -20.62 38.27
C LYS A 461 7.69 -21.85 37.82
N PRO A 462 7.16 -22.67 38.75
CA PRO A 462 6.22 -23.72 38.39
C PRO A 462 4.96 -23.11 37.74
N GLU A 463 4.49 -23.75 36.68
CA GLU A 463 3.33 -23.30 35.87
C GLU A 463 2.02 -23.20 36.65
#